data_AF-A0A0G1VXJ4-F1
#
_entry.id   AF-A0A0G1VXJ4-F1
#
_cell.length_a   1.000
_cell.length_b   1.000
_cell.length_c   1.000
_cell.angle_alpha   90.00
_cell.angle_beta   90.00
_cell.angle_gamma   90.00
#
_symmetry.space_group_name_H-M   'P 1'
#
loop_
_entity.id
_entity.type
_entity.pdbx_description
1 polymer ?
#
loop_
_entity_poly.entity_id
_entity_poly.type
_entity_poly.pdbx_seq_one_letter_code
_entity_poly.pdbx_strand_id
1 'polypeptide(L)'
;MTKDYIYQDFLKSADHYQAAISFWQDLWEHIDPIRRHLYRWVQPWMTINPMQVMDGNPIFTAYSPTINKGIRIIQYPPEPNSPDLVVWHDTFGGQITDCDAIHELVIACALSYQTKINVIALMETWIGGPPTA
;
A
#
# COMPACT_ATOMS: atom_id res chain seq x y z
N MET A 1 3.90 0.27 -26.41
CA MET A 1 4.85 0.88 -25.45
C MET A 1 5.21 -0.21 -24.44
N THR A 2 6.50 -0.47 -24.24
CA THR A 2 6.95 -1.37 -23.18
C THR A 2 6.65 -0.69 -21.85
N LYS A 3 5.99 -1.39 -20.92
CA LYS A 3 5.77 -0.86 -19.58
C LYS A 3 7.08 -1.01 -18.81
N ASP A 4 7.64 0.11 -18.34
CA ASP A 4 8.86 0.11 -17.55
C ASP A 4 8.55 -0.31 -16.10
N TYR A 5 8.52 -1.63 -15.90
CA TYR A 5 8.31 -2.24 -14.59
C TYR A 5 9.55 -2.10 -13.70
N ILE A 6 9.33 -1.84 -12.42
CA ILE A 6 10.37 -1.64 -11.42
C ILE A 6 10.38 -2.87 -10.50
N TYR A 7 11.55 -3.43 -10.24
CA TYR A 7 11.74 -4.63 -9.40
C TYR A 7 10.88 -5.83 -9.85
N GLN A 8 10.77 -6.08 -11.16
CA GLN A 8 9.91 -7.15 -11.72
C GLN A 8 10.20 -8.56 -11.17
N ASP A 9 11.39 -8.79 -10.63
CA ASP A 9 11.90 -10.03 -10.07
C ASP A 9 12.05 -9.96 -8.53
N PHE A 10 11.40 -9.01 -7.85
CA PHE A 10 11.52 -8.82 -6.41
C PHE A 10 11.19 -10.07 -5.57
N LEU A 11 10.31 -10.96 -6.03
CA LEU A 11 10.05 -12.25 -5.34
C LEU A 11 11.21 -13.26 -5.46
N LYS A 12 12.19 -13.01 -6.33
CA LYS A 12 13.33 -13.91 -6.62
C LYS A 12 14.67 -13.35 -6.16
N SER A 13 14.72 -12.07 -5.80
CA SER A 13 15.93 -11.34 -5.40
C SER A 13 15.68 -10.61 -4.09
N ALA A 14 16.38 -11.02 -3.03
CA ALA A 14 16.27 -10.39 -1.71
C ALA A 14 16.60 -8.88 -1.77
N ASP A 15 17.58 -8.49 -2.58
CA ASP A 15 17.96 -7.09 -2.79
C ASP A 15 16.83 -6.30 -3.43
N HIS A 16 16.17 -6.86 -4.45
CA HIS A 16 15.03 -6.20 -5.11
C HIS A 16 13.78 -6.20 -4.23
N TYR A 17 13.58 -7.21 -3.40
CA TYR A 17 12.51 -7.24 -2.39
C TYR A 17 12.68 -6.12 -1.37
N GLN A 18 13.90 -6.00 -0.83
CA GLN A 18 14.23 -4.93 0.11
C GLN A 18 14.13 -3.56 -0.56
N ALA A 19 14.57 -3.42 -1.81
CA ALA A 19 14.42 -2.18 -2.57
C ALA A 19 12.95 -1.83 -2.82
N ALA A 20 12.08 -2.81 -3.07
CA ALA A 20 10.64 -2.60 -3.20
C ALA A 20 10.01 -2.12 -1.88
N ILE A 21 10.37 -2.71 -0.74
CA ILE A 21 9.93 -2.23 0.58
C ILE A 21 10.37 -0.77 0.80
N SER A 22 11.66 -0.50 0.62
CA SER A 22 12.21 0.85 0.82
C SER A 22 11.55 1.87 -0.11
N PHE A 23 11.30 1.49 -1.37
CA PHE A 23 10.62 2.35 -2.32
C PHE A 23 9.23 2.80 -1.82
N TRP A 24 8.42 1.89 -1.29
CA TRP A 24 7.09 2.25 -0.79
C TRP A 24 7.15 3.07 0.50
N GLN A 25 8.10 2.78 1.38
CA GLN A 25 8.35 3.55 2.59
C GLN A 25 8.79 4.99 2.25
N ASP A 26 9.72 5.14 1.31
CA ASP A 26 10.20 6.45 0.85
C ASP A 26 9.09 7.22 0.13
N LEU A 27 8.30 6.56 -0.72
CA LEU A 27 7.14 7.16 -1.38
C LEU A 27 6.15 7.70 -0.35
N TRP A 28 5.85 6.92 0.68
CA TRP A 28 4.96 7.33 1.77
C TRP A 28 5.44 8.60 2.49
N GLU A 29 6.74 8.79 2.65
CA GLU A 29 7.27 9.99 3.28
C GLU A 29 6.97 11.28 2.51
N HIS A 30 6.71 11.18 1.21
CA HIS A 30 6.33 12.30 0.35
C HIS A 30 4.82 12.54 0.29
N ILE A 31 3.99 11.63 0.80
CA ILE A 31 2.53 11.78 0.80
C ILE A 31 2.13 12.73 1.94
N ASP A 32 1.50 13.87 1.59
CA ASP A 32 0.98 14.94 2.46
C ASP A 32 1.35 14.83 3.95
N PRO A 33 2.55 15.33 4.35
CA PRO A 33 3.04 15.18 5.71
C PRO A 33 2.17 15.89 6.74
N ILE A 34 1.44 16.94 6.33
CA ILE A 34 0.54 17.70 7.22
C ILE A 34 -0.64 16.82 7.61
N ARG A 35 -1.31 16.18 6.65
CA ARG A 35 -2.42 15.25 6.93
C ARG A 35 -1.97 14.01 7.68
N ARG A 36 -0.81 13.44 7.31
CA ARG A 36 -0.23 12.30 8.04
C ARG A 36 -0.03 12.63 9.52
N HIS A 37 0.53 13.80 9.82
CA HIS A 37 0.70 14.27 11.19
C HIS A 37 -0.64 14.55 11.89
N LEU A 38 -1.55 15.29 11.25
CA LEU A 38 -2.86 15.65 11.80
C LEU A 38 -3.67 14.43 12.22
N TYR A 39 -3.71 13.41 11.36
CA TYR A 39 -4.42 12.17 11.62
C TYR A 39 -3.54 11.08 12.24
N ARG A 40 -2.32 11.41 12.72
CA ARG A 40 -1.44 10.47 13.43
C ARG A 40 -1.20 9.16 12.70
N TRP A 41 -1.02 9.22 11.38
CA TRP A 41 -0.70 8.03 10.60
C TRP A 41 0.63 7.44 11.04
N VAL A 42 0.69 6.10 11.15
CA VAL A 42 1.89 5.33 11.53
C VAL A 42 2.18 4.25 10.49
N GLN A 43 3.46 3.92 10.32
CA GLN A 43 3.95 2.79 9.51
C GLN A 43 5.14 2.11 10.20
N PRO A 44 5.33 0.78 10.05
CA PRO A 44 4.36 -0.16 9.51
C PRO A 44 3.19 -0.37 10.50
N TRP A 45 2.01 -0.69 9.98
CA TRP A 45 0.86 -1.07 10.82
C TRP A 45 0.81 -2.57 11.09
N MET A 46 0.96 -3.38 10.04
CA MET A 46 1.08 -4.83 10.13
C MET A 46 2.54 -5.23 9.91
N THR A 47 2.95 -6.35 10.50
CA THR A 47 4.25 -6.94 10.21
C THR A 47 4.33 -7.26 8.72
N ILE A 48 5.27 -6.61 8.02
CA ILE A 48 5.66 -7.02 6.66
C ILE A 48 6.29 -8.41 6.79
N ASN A 49 5.88 -9.34 5.93
CA ASN A 49 6.32 -10.73 6.03
C ASN A 49 7.86 -10.83 6.12
N PRO A 50 8.38 -11.81 6.88
CA PRO A 50 9.83 -12.01 6.99
C PRO A 50 10.47 -12.12 5.60
N MET A 51 11.71 -11.67 5.46
CA MET A 51 12.47 -11.78 4.20
C MET A 51 12.61 -13.23 3.69
N GLN A 52 12.28 -14.24 4.49
CA GLN A 52 12.26 -15.63 4.07
C GLN A 52 11.00 -16.01 3.26
N VAL A 53 9.92 -15.22 3.35
CA VAL A 53 8.64 -15.49 2.66
C VAL A 53 8.60 -14.78 1.31
N MET A 54 9.03 -13.51 1.26
CA MET A 54 9.09 -12.67 0.05
C MET A 54 7.86 -12.81 -0.85
N ASP A 55 6.65 -12.55 -0.34
CA ASP A 55 5.38 -12.74 -1.11
C ASP A 55 4.71 -11.43 -1.55
N GLY A 56 5.20 -10.28 -1.09
CA GLY A 56 4.67 -8.97 -1.45
C GLY A 56 3.30 -8.65 -0.84
N ASN A 57 2.80 -9.47 0.10
CA ASN A 57 1.48 -9.31 0.71
C ASN A 57 1.52 -9.34 2.25
N PRO A 58 1.60 -8.18 2.93
CA PRO A 58 1.74 -6.84 2.36
C PRO A 58 3.20 -6.46 2.11
N ILE A 59 3.46 -5.64 1.08
CA ILE A 59 4.77 -5.00 0.88
C ILE A 59 4.89 -3.68 1.67
N PHE A 60 3.74 -3.06 1.99
CA PHE A 60 3.65 -1.82 2.77
C PHE A 60 2.31 -1.74 3.51
N THR A 61 2.33 -1.21 4.73
CA THR A 61 1.11 -0.88 5.48
C THR A 61 1.23 0.42 6.26
N ALA A 62 0.14 1.17 6.35
CA ALA A 62 0.01 2.33 7.21
C ALA A 62 -1.38 2.39 7.85
N TYR A 63 -1.49 3.04 9.00
CA TYR A 63 -2.75 3.16 9.75
C TYR A 63 -2.85 4.48 10.49
N SER A 64 -4.07 5.02 10.57
CA SER A 64 -4.41 6.13 11.45
C SER A 64 -5.38 5.69 12.57
N PRO A 65 -4.98 5.81 13.85
CA PRO A 65 -5.88 5.61 14.98
C PRO A 65 -6.86 6.77 15.19
N THR A 66 -6.63 7.92 14.56
CA THR A 66 -7.51 9.09 14.71
C THR A 66 -8.77 8.95 13.86
N ILE A 67 -8.66 8.32 12.68
CA ILE A 67 -9.77 8.19 11.73
C ILE A 67 -10.09 6.74 11.35
N ASN A 68 -9.50 5.76 12.03
CA ASN A 68 -9.68 4.32 11.80
C ASN A 68 -9.56 3.91 10.32
N LYS A 69 -8.55 4.45 9.64
CA LYS A 69 -8.24 4.12 8.24
C LYS A 69 -6.90 3.42 8.13
N GLY A 70 -6.83 2.41 7.28
CA GLY A 70 -5.63 1.68 6.91
C GLY A 70 -5.30 1.83 5.43
N ILE A 71 -4.04 1.63 5.09
CA ILE A 71 -3.57 1.42 3.72
C ILE A 71 -2.77 0.12 3.73
N ARG A 72 -3.05 -0.74 2.76
CA ARG A 72 -2.29 -1.96 2.49
C ARG A 72 -1.89 -1.99 1.01
N ILE A 73 -0.59 -2.08 0.74
CA ILE A 73 -0.10 -2.34 -0.61
C ILE A 73 0.29 -3.81 -0.73
N ILE A 74 -0.21 -4.43 -1.80
CA ILE A 74 0.21 -5.73 -2.28
C ILE A 74 0.96 -5.50 -3.58
N GLN A 75 2.23 -5.91 -3.65
CA GLN A 75 2.97 -5.87 -4.92
C GLN A 75 3.02 -7.28 -5.50
N TYR A 76 2.81 -7.40 -6.82
CA TYR A 76 2.98 -8.64 -7.55
C TYR A 76 3.87 -8.42 -8.79
N PRO A 77 4.56 -9.47 -9.28
CA PRO A 77 5.31 -9.38 -10.54
C PRO A 77 4.38 -9.06 -11.71
N PRO A 78 4.84 -8.35 -12.74
CA PRO A 78 4.02 -8.10 -13.92
C PRO A 78 3.63 -9.40 -14.63
N GLU A 79 2.35 -9.55 -14.95
CA GLU A 79 1.81 -10.72 -15.67
C GLU A 79 1.10 -10.27 -16.96
N PRO A 80 1.26 -10.98 -18.10
CA PRO A 80 0.74 -10.53 -19.40
C PRO A 80 -0.76 -10.29 -19.48
N ASN A 81 -1.56 -10.98 -18.65
CA ASN A 81 -3.03 -10.97 -18.71
C ASN A 81 -3.69 -10.48 -17.42
N SER A 82 -2.91 -9.93 -16.49
CA SER A 82 -3.40 -9.41 -15.22
C SER A 82 -3.37 -7.87 -15.27
N PRO A 83 -4.34 -7.17 -14.67
CA PRO A 83 -4.27 -5.73 -14.55
C PRO A 83 -3.02 -5.32 -13.75
N ASP A 84 -2.39 -4.19 -14.07
CA ASP A 84 -1.24 -3.72 -13.30
C ASP A 84 -1.64 -3.07 -11.98
N LEU A 85 -2.93 -2.74 -11.81
CA LEU A 85 -3.45 -2.05 -10.63
C LEU A 85 -4.89 -2.51 -10.37
N VAL A 86 -5.14 -2.99 -9.15
CA VAL A 86 -6.45 -3.34 -8.62
C VAL A 86 -6.60 -2.66 -7.27
N VAL A 87 -7.77 -2.09 -7.02
CA VAL A 87 -8.04 -1.31 -5.81
C VAL A 87 -9.40 -1.70 -5.27
N TRP A 88 -9.49 -1.91 -3.96
CA TRP A 88 -10.75 -2.16 -3.27
C TRP A 88 -10.68 -1.66 -1.83
N HIS A 89 -11.84 -1.57 -1.18
CA HIS A 89 -11.94 -1.31 0.24
C HIS A 89 -12.13 -2.61 1.00
N ASP A 90 -11.48 -2.72 2.16
CA ASP A 90 -11.57 -3.86 3.05
C ASP A 90 -11.82 -3.40 4.49
N THR A 91 -12.05 -4.33 5.41
CA THR A 91 -12.25 -4.05 6.83
C THR A 91 -11.40 -4.98 7.68
N PHE A 92 -10.65 -4.41 8.62
CA PHE A 92 -9.82 -5.17 9.54
C PHE A 92 -10.30 -5.03 10.99
N GLY A 93 -10.20 -6.11 11.75
CA GLY A 93 -10.48 -6.11 13.19
C GLY A 93 -11.96 -6.19 13.57
N GLY A 94 -12.87 -6.40 12.62
CA GLY A 94 -14.31 -6.49 12.87
C GLY A 94 -15.16 -6.50 11.60
N GLN A 95 -16.47 -6.38 11.76
CA GLN A 95 -17.41 -6.07 10.67
C GLN A 95 -17.35 -4.58 10.32
N ILE A 96 -17.77 -4.21 9.12
CA ILE A 96 -17.82 -2.80 8.67
C ILE A 96 -18.69 -1.91 9.56
N THR A 97 -19.61 -2.51 10.32
CA THR A 97 -20.50 -1.82 11.27
C THR A 97 -19.87 -1.56 12.63
N ASP A 98 -18.71 -2.17 12.93
CA ASP A 98 -18.07 -2.04 14.23
C ASP A 98 -17.31 -0.71 14.30
N CYS A 99 -17.51 0.06 15.38
CA CYS A 99 -16.87 1.37 15.54
C CYS A 99 -15.34 1.31 15.62
N ASP A 100 -14.82 0.15 16.03
CA ASP A 100 -13.39 -0.11 16.18
C ASP A 100 -12.77 -0.74 14.92
N ALA A 101 -13.58 -1.02 13.89
CA ALA A 101 -13.10 -1.59 12.65
C ALA A 101 -12.26 -0.57 11.88
N ILE A 102 -11.20 -1.07 11.25
CA ILE A 102 -10.31 -0.26 10.43
C ILE A 102 -10.74 -0.41 8.98
N HIS A 103 -11.14 0.70 8.36
CA HIS A 103 -11.46 0.74 6.93
C HIS A 103 -10.16 0.81 6.15
N GLU A 104 -9.90 -0.17 5.31
CA GLU A 104 -8.65 -0.25 4.56
C GLU A 104 -8.84 0.15 3.10
N LEU A 105 -7.92 0.96 2.58
CA LEU A 105 -7.66 1.02 1.15
C LEU A 105 -6.61 -0.05 0.80
N VAL A 106 -7.03 -1.05 0.04
CA VAL A 106 -6.13 -2.09 -0.44
C VAL A 106 -5.77 -1.83 -1.89
N ILE A 107 -4.46 -1.74 -2.15
CA ILE A 107 -3.89 -1.42 -3.46
C ILE A 107 -3.01 -2.60 -3.87
N ALA A 108 -3.46 -3.40 -4.82
CA ALA A 108 -2.65 -4.46 -5.42
C ALA A 108 -2.09 -3.98 -6.75
N CYS A 109 -0.77 -4.06 -6.97
CA CYS A 109 -0.19 -3.61 -8.23
C CYS A 109 1.08 -4.34 -8.69
N ALA A 110 1.29 -4.33 -10.00
CA ALA A 110 2.60 -4.49 -10.61
C ALA A 110 3.28 -3.10 -10.65
N LEU A 111 4.42 -2.96 -9.99
CA LEU A 111 5.08 -1.66 -9.86
C LEU A 111 5.70 -1.22 -11.19
N SER A 112 5.28 -0.04 -11.65
CA SER A 112 5.79 0.66 -12.82
C SER A 112 5.73 2.17 -12.54
N TYR A 113 6.31 2.98 -13.43
CA TYR A 113 6.18 4.44 -13.31
C TYR A 113 4.70 4.90 -13.35
N GLN A 114 3.87 4.27 -14.19
CA GLN A 114 2.46 4.62 -14.33
C GLN A 114 1.65 4.20 -13.10
N THR A 115 1.84 2.98 -12.60
CA THR A 115 1.11 2.53 -11.40
C THR A 115 1.52 3.33 -10.17
N LYS A 116 2.80 3.67 -10.02
CA LYS A 116 3.28 4.60 -8.98
C LYS A 116 2.46 5.89 -8.92
N ILE A 117 2.27 6.57 -10.06
CA ILE A 117 1.50 7.83 -10.11
C ILE A 117 0.07 7.62 -9.62
N ASN A 118 -0.57 6.54 -10.07
CA ASN A 118 -1.94 6.22 -9.68
C ASN A 118 -2.03 5.91 -8.17
N VAL A 119 -1.08 5.15 -7.64
CA VAL A 119 -1.01 4.83 -6.20
C VAL A 119 -0.84 6.09 -5.35
N ILE A 120 0.03 7.03 -5.76
CA ILE A 120 0.20 8.32 -5.07
C ILE A 120 -1.14 9.05 -4.98
N ALA A 121 -1.85 9.20 -6.10
CA ALA A 121 -3.14 9.90 -6.14
C ALA A 121 -4.20 9.22 -5.24
N LEU A 122 -4.23 7.88 -5.21
CA LEU A 122 -5.12 7.11 -4.35
C LEU A 122 -4.80 7.33 -2.87
N MET A 123 -3.52 7.27 -2.49
CA MET A 123 -3.09 7.53 -1.12
C MET A 123 -3.43 8.94 -0.69
N GLU A 124 -3.08 9.96 -1.47
CA GLU A 124 -3.36 11.37 -1.17
C GLU A 124 -4.85 11.65 -0.96
N THR A 125 -5.69 11.00 -1.77
CA THR A 125 -7.15 11.07 -1.64
C THR A 125 -7.63 10.38 -0.36
N TRP A 126 -7.06 9.21 -0.04
CA TRP A 126 -7.49 8.38 1.08
C TRP A 126 -7.08 8.88 2.45
N ILE A 127 -5.87 9.42 2.59
CA ILE A 127 -5.36 9.89 3.89
C ILE A 127 -6.11 11.11 4.42
N GLY A 128 -6.89 11.77 3.56
CA GLY A 128 -7.83 12.81 3.93
C GLY A 128 -9.25 12.28 4.18
N GLY A 129 -9.95 12.92 5.10
CA GLY A 129 -11.39 12.75 5.31
C GLY A 129 -11.79 11.50 6.12
N PRO A 130 -13.01 11.51 6.68
CA PRO A 130 -13.58 10.34 7.36
C PRO A 130 -13.72 9.15 6.39
N PRO A 131 -13.86 7.92 6.90
CA PRO A 131 -14.23 6.78 6.06
C PRO A 131 -15.49 7.13 5.27
N THR A 132 -15.45 7.01 3.94
CA THR A 132 -16.69 7.13 3.15
C THR A 132 -17.56 5.92 3.49
N ALA A 133 -18.73 6.21 4.07
CA ALA A 133 -19.79 5.24 4.35
C ALA A 133 -20.29 4.55 3.08
#